data_AF-A0A5C5VDK5-F1
#
_entry.id   AF-A0A5C5VDK5-F1
#
_cell.length_a   1.000
_cell.length_b   1.000
_cell.length_c   1.000
_cell.angle_alpha   90.00
_cell.angle_beta   90.00
_cell.angle_gamma   90.00
#
_symmetry.space_group_name_H-M   'P 1'
#
loop_
_entity.id
_entity.type
_entity.pdbx_description
1 polymer ?
#
loop_
_entity_poly.entity_id
_entity_poly.type
_entity_poly.pdbx_seq_one_letter_code
_entity_poly.pdbx_strand_id
1 'polypeptide(L)'
;MNLVDDCGATPGVNNGSGAPIAANRDQTAESRALHRIAEVQNEQGISNRSVVRRTGLTMEQVRNQLEPSANLRLSDLYTWQQALEVPIADLLVDSEAPLSGAVLNRARMLRTMKTVRAMKEANKEPAMERFITMLENQLLEIMPELQDVTAWHTVGQRRTHDEVGRAAERPISETFVRDGLQ
;
A
#
# COMPACT_ATOMS: atom_id res chain seq x y z
N MET A 1 -8.30 71.32 31.52
CA MET A 1 -7.21 70.45 31.02
C MET A 1 -7.18 69.21 31.88
N ASN A 2 -7.26 67.96 31.43
CA ASN A 2 -7.42 67.29 30.13
C ASN A 2 -7.97 65.89 30.48
N LEU A 3 -9.09 65.45 29.87
CA LEU A 3 -9.15 64.64 28.64
C LEU A 3 -8.76 63.16 28.90
N VAL A 4 -9.78 62.29 28.78
CA VAL A 4 -9.84 60.94 28.15
C VAL A 4 -8.55 60.09 28.07
N ASP A 5 -8.63 58.79 28.34
CA ASP A 5 -9.01 57.83 27.29
C ASP A 5 -9.16 56.39 27.78
N ASP A 6 -9.95 55.68 26.98
CA ASP A 6 -10.35 54.29 26.96
C ASP A 6 -9.17 53.29 26.92
N CYS A 7 -9.36 52.10 27.50
CA CYS A 7 -8.61 50.89 27.11
C CYS A 7 -9.40 49.64 27.53
N GLY A 8 -10.21 49.14 26.60
CA GLY A 8 -10.84 47.84 26.67
C GLY A 8 -9.84 46.69 26.52
N ALA A 9 -10.14 45.57 27.19
CA ALA A 9 -9.60 44.26 26.86
C ALA A 9 -10.73 43.23 26.88
N THR A 10 -10.94 42.62 25.73
CA THR A 10 -11.92 41.58 25.39
C THR A 10 -11.68 40.25 26.12
N PRO A 11 -12.71 39.39 26.29
CA PRO A 11 -12.54 38.03 26.78
C PRO A 11 -11.99 37.13 25.67
N GLY A 12 -10.77 36.63 25.86
CA GLY A 12 -10.15 35.64 24.97
C GLY A 12 -10.71 34.24 25.24
N VAL A 13 -11.66 33.83 24.42
CA VAL A 13 -11.95 32.41 24.16
C VAL A 13 -10.89 31.93 23.17
N ASN A 14 -10.12 30.88 23.50
CA ASN A 14 -9.77 29.91 22.47
C ASN A 14 -9.47 28.52 23.03
N ASN A 15 -10.17 27.56 22.42
CA ASN A 15 -10.11 26.14 22.71
C ASN A 15 -8.80 25.56 22.22
N GLY A 16 -8.04 24.98 23.13
CA GLY A 16 -6.95 24.05 22.85
C GLY A 16 -7.27 22.70 23.44
N SER A 17 -8.40 22.09 23.06
CA SER A 17 -8.68 20.68 23.31
C SER A 17 -7.71 19.81 22.51
N GLY A 18 -6.47 19.74 22.98
CA GLY A 18 -5.57 18.64 22.67
C GLY A 18 -6.09 17.41 23.40
N ALA A 19 -7.06 16.73 22.80
CA ALA A 19 -7.38 15.37 23.21
C ALA A 19 -6.06 14.57 23.18
N PRO A 20 -5.66 13.93 24.29
CA PRO A 20 -4.53 13.01 24.22
C PRO A 20 -4.92 11.95 23.20
N ILE A 21 -4.12 11.82 22.14
CA ILE A 21 -4.16 10.67 21.26
C ILE A 21 -3.98 9.49 22.21
N ALA A 22 -5.07 8.79 22.51
CA ALA A 22 -5.05 7.60 23.31
C ALA A 22 -4.22 6.59 22.52
N ALA A 23 -2.91 6.61 22.75
CA ALA A 23 -2.02 5.55 22.36
C ALA A 23 -2.60 4.33 23.04
N ASN A 24 -3.22 3.47 22.23
CA ASN A 24 -3.72 2.17 22.62
C ASN A 24 -2.50 1.34 23.06
N ARG A 25 -2.06 1.56 24.31
CA ARG A 25 -0.90 0.93 24.95
C ARG A 25 -1.24 -0.44 25.55
N ASP A 26 -2.44 -0.94 25.26
CA ASP A 26 -2.97 -2.20 25.79
C ASP A 26 -3.06 -3.30 24.71
N GLN A 27 -2.17 -3.28 23.72
CA GLN A 27 -1.76 -4.52 23.07
C GLN A 27 -0.53 -5.02 23.82
N THR A 28 -0.82 -5.93 24.74
CA THR A 28 0.12 -6.76 25.49
C THR A 28 1.38 -7.07 24.69
N ALA A 29 2.53 -6.94 25.36
CA ALA A 29 3.86 -7.30 24.87
C ALA A 29 4.04 -8.81 24.67
N GLU A 30 3.06 -9.47 24.06
CA GLU A 30 3.20 -10.80 23.49
C GLU A 30 3.92 -10.63 22.16
N SER A 31 5.24 -10.80 22.20
CA SER A 31 6.18 -11.02 21.10
C SER A 31 5.59 -10.88 19.69
N ARG A 32 5.38 -9.63 19.24
CA ARG A 32 4.91 -9.32 17.88
C ARG A 32 5.80 -10.01 16.86
N ALA A 33 5.20 -10.75 15.93
CA ALA A 33 5.94 -11.33 14.81
C ALA A 33 6.57 -10.21 13.97
N LEU A 34 7.88 -10.30 13.75
CA LEU A 34 8.69 -9.38 12.97
C LEU A 34 8.87 -9.90 11.53
N HIS A 35 8.90 -11.21 11.36
CA HIS A 35 9.17 -11.91 10.10
C HIS A 35 8.40 -13.22 9.99
N ARG A 36 8.30 -13.76 8.77
CA ARG A 36 7.56 -14.99 8.43
C ARG A 36 8.45 -16.07 7.82
N ILE A 37 9.76 -16.02 8.10
CA ILE A 37 10.77 -16.92 7.52
C ILE A 37 10.40 -18.40 7.68
N ALA A 38 9.86 -18.81 8.84
CA ALA A 38 9.46 -20.20 9.07
C ALA A 38 8.29 -20.64 8.17
N GLU A 39 7.33 -19.75 7.92
CA GLU A 39 6.21 -20.02 7.04
C GLU A 39 6.70 -20.15 5.59
N VAL A 40 7.50 -19.17 5.13
CA VAL A 40 8.08 -19.18 3.78
C VAL A 40 8.97 -20.41 3.57
N GLN A 41 9.77 -20.80 4.56
CA GLN A 41 10.59 -22.00 4.48
C GLN A 41 9.74 -23.26 4.25
N ASN A 42 8.62 -23.38 4.97
CA ASN A 42 7.70 -24.51 4.82
C ASN A 42 7.02 -24.49 3.44
N GLU A 43 6.62 -23.32 2.94
CA GLU A 43 6.05 -23.15 1.60
C GLU A 43 7.04 -23.54 0.49
N GLN A 44 8.32 -23.21 0.65
CA GLN A 44 9.39 -23.61 -0.27
C GLN A 44 9.81 -25.09 -0.10
N GLY A 45 9.32 -25.79 0.93
CA GLY A 45 9.66 -27.19 1.19
C GLY A 45 11.13 -27.43 1.58
N ILE A 46 11.84 -26.41 2.07
CA ILE A 46 13.27 -26.49 2.37
C ILE A 46 13.48 -26.93 3.83
N SER A 47 14.14 -28.07 4.06
CA SER A 47 14.44 -28.53 5.42
C SER A 47 15.45 -27.64 6.15
N ASN A 48 15.40 -27.59 7.49
CA ASN A 48 16.37 -26.81 8.29
C ASN A 48 17.82 -27.24 8.02
N ARG A 49 18.06 -28.54 7.74
CA ARG A 49 19.39 -29.05 7.37
C ARG A 49 19.86 -28.50 6.03
N SER A 50 18.95 -28.32 5.09
CA SER A 50 19.23 -27.69 3.80
C SER A 50 19.59 -26.22 3.97
N VAL A 51 18.89 -25.50 4.85
CA VAL A 51 19.22 -24.10 5.20
C VAL A 51 20.62 -24.02 5.80
N VAL A 52 20.94 -24.82 6.82
CA VAL A 52 22.28 -24.88 7.44
C VAL A 52 23.39 -25.05 6.39
N ARG A 53 23.17 -25.92 5.39
CA ARG A 53 24.15 -26.13 4.30
C ARG A 53 24.28 -24.93 3.36
N ARG A 54 23.19 -24.21 3.10
CA ARG A 54 23.16 -23.05 2.19
C ARG A 54 23.69 -21.77 2.85
N THR A 55 23.43 -21.57 4.14
CA THR A 55 23.77 -20.35 4.88
C THR A 55 25.07 -20.47 5.67
N GLY A 56 25.52 -21.69 5.97
CA GLY A 56 26.66 -21.92 6.87
C GLY A 56 26.36 -21.64 8.36
N LEU A 57 25.10 -21.35 8.71
CA LEU A 57 24.67 -21.13 10.09
C LEU A 57 24.62 -22.44 10.87
N THR A 58 24.75 -22.37 12.19
CA THR A 58 24.53 -23.55 13.04
C THR A 58 23.05 -23.91 13.12
N MET A 59 22.76 -25.18 13.41
CA MET A 59 21.39 -25.67 13.58
C MET A 59 20.63 -24.90 14.68
N GLU A 60 21.33 -24.49 15.73
CA GLU A 60 20.79 -23.67 16.82
C GLU A 60 20.48 -22.24 16.37
N GLN A 61 21.38 -21.61 15.59
CA GLN A 61 21.13 -20.28 15.03
C GLN A 61 19.92 -20.28 14.10
N VAL A 62 19.80 -21.31 13.24
CA VAL A 62 18.63 -21.48 12.37
C VAL A 62 17.35 -21.60 13.21
N ARG A 63 17.36 -22.44 14.25
CA ARG A 63 16.21 -22.60 15.16
C ARG A 63 15.81 -21.28 15.81
N ASN A 64 16.78 -20.52 16.33
CA ASN A 64 16.54 -19.25 17.01
C ASN A 64 16.03 -18.16 16.06
N GLN A 65 16.51 -18.15 14.81
CA GLN A 65 16.08 -17.19 13.79
C GLN A 65 14.70 -17.53 13.17
N LEU A 66 14.27 -18.79 13.24
CA LEU A 66 12.94 -19.21 12.80
C LEU A 66 11.82 -18.74 13.72
N GLU A 67 12.12 -18.39 14.97
CA GLU A 67 11.14 -17.78 15.87
C GLU A 67 10.61 -16.47 15.28
N PRO A 68 9.30 -16.32 14.99
CA PRO A 68 8.77 -15.16 14.28
C PRO A 68 9.00 -13.81 14.96
N SER A 69 9.28 -13.81 16.26
CA SER A 69 9.55 -12.62 17.07
C SER A 69 11.05 -12.34 17.28
N ALA A 70 11.92 -13.21 16.77
CA ALA A 70 13.37 -13.03 16.87
C ALA A 70 13.83 -11.79 16.10
N ASN A 71 14.71 -10.98 16.70
CA ASN A 71 15.34 -9.88 15.99
C ASN A 71 16.45 -10.42 15.07
N LEU A 72 16.28 -10.27 13.76
CA LEU A 72 17.32 -10.55 12.77
C LEU A 72 18.03 -9.27 12.34
N ARG A 73 19.35 -9.35 12.09
CA ARG A 73 20.04 -8.27 11.37
C ARG A 73 19.63 -8.30 9.91
N LEU A 74 19.74 -7.17 9.23
CA LEU A 74 19.46 -7.10 7.80
C LEU A 74 20.35 -8.06 6.99
N SER A 75 21.62 -8.22 7.38
CA SER A 75 22.53 -9.21 6.80
C SER A 75 22.02 -10.64 6.90
N ASP A 76 21.40 -10.98 8.04
CA ASP A 76 20.86 -12.33 8.28
C ASP A 76 19.65 -12.54 7.38
N LEU A 77 18.81 -11.51 7.23
CA LEU A 77 17.63 -11.56 6.39
C LEU A 77 17.97 -11.69 4.90
N TYR A 78 19.02 -11.04 4.40
CA TYR A 78 19.59 -11.28 3.06
C TYR A 78 20.18 -12.69 2.90
N THR A 79 20.75 -13.25 3.97
CA THR A 79 21.25 -14.63 3.97
C THR A 79 20.10 -15.63 3.81
N TRP A 80 18.98 -15.39 4.50
CA TRP A 80 17.75 -16.17 4.33
C TRP A 80 17.12 -16.00 2.94
N GLN A 81 17.12 -14.77 2.41
CA GLN A 81 16.67 -14.50 1.05
C GLN A 81 17.41 -15.38 0.03
N GLN A 82 18.75 -15.43 0.11
CA GLN A 82 19.56 -16.23 -0.79
C GLN A 82 19.33 -17.74 -0.58
N ALA A 83 19.16 -18.18 0.67
CA ALA A 83 18.97 -19.59 0.98
C ALA A 83 17.60 -20.13 0.56
N LEU A 84 16.56 -19.31 0.62
CA LEU A 84 15.19 -19.64 0.25
C LEU A 84 14.84 -19.24 -1.19
N GLU A 85 15.69 -18.45 -1.86
CA GLU A 85 15.51 -17.95 -3.23
C GLU A 85 14.22 -17.14 -3.44
N VAL A 86 13.78 -16.42 -2.40
CA VAL A 86 12.56 -15.58 -2.41
C VAL A 86 12.91 -14.09 -2.37
N PRO A 87 12.00 -13.19 -2.80
CA PRO A 87 12.10 -11.76 -2.50
C PRO A 87 12.22 -11.46 -1.01
N ILE A 88 12.99 -10.43 -0.65
CA ILE A 88 13.19 -10.01 0.73
C ILE A 88 11.89 -9.56 1.43
N ALA A 89 10.94 -9.02 0.65
CA ALA A 89 9.64 -8.58 1.14
C ALA A 89 8.81 -9.75 1.69
N ASP A 90 8.90 -10.93 1.07
CA ASP A 90 8.13 -12.11 1.43
C ASP A 90 8.55 -12.68 2.80
N LEU A 91 9.78 -12.39 3.24
CA LEU A 91 10.29 -12.81 4.55
C LEU A 91 9.75 -11.96 5.70
N LEU A 92 9.20 -10.77 5.42
CA LEU A 92 8.70 -9.84 6.43
C LEU A 92 7.21 -10.09 6.69
N VAL A 93 6.76 -9.81 7.91
CA VAL A 93 5.32 -9.76 8.17
C VAL A 93 4.76 -8.53 7.46
N ASP A 94 3.80 -8.73 6.57
CA ASP A 94 3.00 -7.63 6.04
C ASP A 94 2.36 -6.92 7.22
N SER A 95 2.78 -5.69 7.46
CA SER A 95 2.10 -4.88 8.45
C SER A 95 0.71 -4.58 7.92
N GLU A 96 -0.31 -5.23 8.48
CA GLU A 96 -1.73 -4.83 8.34
C GLU A 96 -1.99 -3.41 8.86
N ALA A 97 -0.95 -2.75 9.42
CA ALA A 97 -0.97 -1.33 9.64
C ALA A 97 -1.36 -0.63 8.33
N PRO A 98 -2.38 0.24 8.33
CA PRO A 98 -2.66 1.06 7.17
C PRO A 98 -1.36 1.73 6.75
N LEU A 99 -1.04 1.69 5.46
CA LEU A 99 0.08 2.42 4.84
C LEU A 99 0.28 3.71 5.62
N SER A 100 1.50 3.98 6.10
CA SER A 100 1.78 5.14 6.97
C SER A 100 1.05 6.39 6.45
N GLY A 101 0.56 7.26 7.33
CA GLY A 101 -0.29 8.39 6.92
C GLY A 101 0.26 9.15 5.71
N ALA A 102 1.59 9.32 5.61
CA ALA A 102 2.27 9.89 4.46
C ALA A 102 2.10 9.10 3.15
N VAL A 103 2.27 7.77 3.18
CA VAL A 103 2.10 6.89 2.01
C VAL A 103 0.65 6.83 1.56
N LEU A 104 -0.29 6.77 2.50
CA LEU A 104 -1.72 6.77 2.20
C LEU A 104 -2.20 8.11 1.63
N ASN A 105 -1.69 9.23 2.17
CA ASN A 105 -1.93 10.56 1.62
C ASN A 105 -1.36 10.69 0.20
N ARG A 106 -0.15 10.20 -0.04
CA ARG A 106 0.45 10.17 -1.37
C ARG A 106 -0.39 9.33 -2.35
N ALA A 107 -0.84 8.15 -1.94
CA ALA A 107 -1.69 7.28 -2.77
C ALA A 107 -3.03 7.94 -3.12
N ARG A 108 -3.67 8.62 -2.16
CA ARG A 108 -4.90 9.40 -2.39
C ARG A 108 -4.65 10.53 -3.38
N MET A 109 -3.57 11.29 -3.19
CA MET A 109 -3.23 12.42 -4.04
C MET A 109 -2.91 11.98 -5.48
N LEU A 110 -2.18 10.88 -5.64
CA LEU A 110 -1.95 10.23 -6.95
C LEU A 110 -3.27 9.88 -7.65
N ARG A 111 -4.22 9.28 -6.92
CA ARG A 111 -5.54 8.93 -7.47
C ARG A 111 -6.29 10.19 -7.92
N THR A 112 -6.29 11.24 -7.10
CA THR A 112 -6.91 12.52 -7.46
C THR A 112 -6.29 13.10 -8.73
N MET A 113 -4.96 13.18 -8.84
CA MET A 113 -4.29 13.69 -10.05
C MET A 113 -4.68 12.89 -11.30
N LYS A 114 -4.70 11.56 -11.21
CA LYS A 114 -5.11 10.70 -12.33
C LYS A 114 -6.54 10.99 -12.79
N THR A 115 -7.46 11.23 -11.86
CA THR A 115 -8.84 11.62 -12.17
C THR A 115 -8.90 12.98 -12.85
N VAL A 116 -8.13 13.96 -12.37
CA VAL A 116 -8.08 15.30 -12.95
C VAL A 116 -7.53 15.29 -14.37
N ARG A 117 -6.48 14.51 -14.63
CA ARG A 117 -5.97 14.33 -16.00
C ARG A 117 -6.96 13.61 -16.91
N ALA A 118 -7.67 12.60 -16.39
CA ALA A 118 -8.74 11.95 -17.15
C ALA A 118 -9.88 12.92 -17.48
N MET A 119 -10.25 13.82 -16.56
CA MET A 119 -11.22 14.89 -16.83
C MET A 119 -10.71 15.84 -17.91
N LYS A 120 -9.44 16.23 -17.85
CA LYS A 120 -8.80 17.09 -18.84
C LYS A 120 -8.83 16.48 -20.24
N GLU A 121 -8.54 15.18 -20.35
CA GLU A 121 -8.59 14.42 -21.60
C GLU A 121 -10.01 14.25 -22.15
N ALA A 122 -11.00 14.04 -21.29
CA ALA A 122 -12.39 13.81 -21.70
C ALA A 122 -13.16 15.11 -22.01
N ASN A 123 -12.71 16.25 -21.51
CA ASN A 123 -13.42 17.51 -21.60
C ASN A 123 -13.33 18.14 -23.01
N LYS A 124 -14.46 18.61 -23.53
CA LYS A 124 -14.56 19.28 -24.85
C LYS A 124 -14.93 20.76 -24.75
N GLU A 125 -15.20 21.27 -23.55
CA GLU A 125 -15.65 22.63 -23.33
C GLU A 125 -14.51 23.54 -22.83
N PRO A 126 -14.23 24.67 -23.50
CA PRO A 126 -13.08 25.52 -23.19
C PRO A 126 -13.18 26.21 -21.82
N ALA A 127 -14.40 26.47 -21.33
CA ALA A 127 -14.61 27.04 -20.00
C ALA A 127 -14.19 26.05 -18.90
N MET A 128 -14.58 24.78 -19.05
CA MET A 128 -14.25 23.70 -18.11
C MET A 128 -12.76 23.35 -18.13
N GLU A 129 -12.10 23.48 -19.29
CA GLU A 129 -10.66 23.19 -19.43
C GLU A 129 -9.79 24.11 -18.55
N ARG A 130 -10.17 25.39 -18.45
CA ARG A 130 -9.50 26.36 -17.58
C ARG A 130 -9.62 25.97 -16.11
N PHE A 131 -10.80 25.53 -15.68
CA PHE A 131 -11.03 25.08 -14.31
C PHE A 131 -10.22 23.81 -13.98
N ILE A 132 -10.21 22.82 -14.88
CA ILE A 132 -9.44 21.59 -14.69
C ILE A 132 -7.94 21.88 -14.64
N THR A 133 -7.44 22.79 -15.49
CA THR A 133 -6.03 23.20 -15.50
C THR A 133 -5.64 23.92 -14.21
N MET A 134 -6.50 24.80 -13.68
CA MET A 134 -6.29 25.43 -12.38
C MET A 134 -6.22 24.40 -11.25
N LEU A 135 -7.12 23.41 -11.27
CA LEU A 135 -7.14 22.36 -10.26
C LEU A 135 -5.91 21.45 -10.36
N GLU A 136 -5.43 21.13 -11.56
CA GLU A 136 -4.16 20.41 -11.77
C GLU A 136 -2.98 21.19 -11.17
N ASN A 137 -2.92 22.51 -11.38
CA ASN A 137 -1.87 23.36 -10.81
C ASN A 137 -1.92 23.40 -9.27
N GLN A 138 -3.11 23.50 -8.67
CA GLN A 138 -3.27 23.46 -7.21
C GLN A 138 -2.78 22.13 -6.61
N LEU A 139 -2.98 21.01 -7.30
CA LEU A 139 -2.46 19.71 -6.85
C LEU A 139 -0.93 19.63 -6.95
N LEU A 140 -0.34 20.21 -8.01
CA LEU A 140 1.11 20.27 -8.18
C LEU A 140 1.80 21.19 -7.15
N GLU A 141 1.13 22.27 -6.74
CA GLU A 141 1.61 23.13 -5.65
C GLU A 141 1.65 22.38 -4.31
N ILE A 142 0.65 21.55 -4.03
CA ILE A 142 0.59 20.73 -2.81
C ILE A 142 1.61 19.58 -2.87
N MET A 143 1.80 18.96 -4.04
CA MET A 143 2.63 17.78 -4.19
C MET A 143 3.28 17.75 -5.60
N PRO A 144 4.52 18.26 -5.75
CA PRO A 144 5.15 18.44 -7.07
C PRO A 144 5.52 17.12 -7.74
N GLU A 145 5.70 16.03 -6.98
CA GLU A 145 5.96 14.70 -7.56
C GLU A 145 4.80 14.14 -8.41
N LEU A 146 3.65 14.82 -8.47
CA LEU A 146 2.53 14.47 -9.33
C LEU A 146 2.73 14.81 -10.81
N GLN A 147 3.79 15.54 -11.17
CA GLN A 147 4.02 16.04 -12.53
C GLN A 147 4.02 14.93 -13.59
N ASP A 148 4.56 13.74 -13.28
CA ASP A 148 4.72 12.66 -14.24
C ASP A 148 3.54 11.67 -14.27
N VAL A 149 2.47 11.94 -13.53
CA VAL A 149 1.37 10.98 -13.30
C VAL A 149 0.39 10.98 -14.47
N THR A 150 0.42 10.00 -15.38
CA THR A 150 -0.54 9.96 -16.50
C THR A 150 -2.00 9.79 -16.03
N ALA A 151 -2.98 10.18 -16.86
CA ALA A 151 -4.39 9.94 -16.59
C ALA A 151 -4.67 8.47 -16.30
N TRP A 152 -5.74 8.20 -15.54
CA TRP A 152 -6.24 6.85 -15.39
C TRP A 152 -6.60 6.34 -16.80
N HIS A 153 -5.86 5.34 -17.31
CA HIS A 153 -6.32 4.65 -18.51
C HIS A 153 -7.73 4.18 -18.24
N THR A 154 -8.70 4.51 -19.08
CA THR A 154 -10.06 3.96 -18.99
C THR A 154 -10.01 2.44 -19.20
N VAL A 155 -9.61 1.70 -18.16
CA VAL A 155 -9.54 0.24 -18.18
C VAL A 155 -10.97 -0.26 -18.00
N GLY A 156 -11.59 -0.59 -19.13
CA GLY A 156 -12.95 -1.14 -19.21
C GLY A 156 -13.45 -1.31 -20.64
N GLN A 157 -12.99 -0.50 -21.60
CA GLN A 157 -13.50 -0.52 -22.98
C GLN A 157 -12.39 -0.69 -24.01
N ARG A 158 -11.70 -1.85 -23.98
CA ARG A 158 -11.01 -2.38 -25.17
C ARG A 158 -11.80 -3.48 -25.88
N ARG A 159 -13.04 -3.73 -25.47
CA ARG A 159 -14.01 -4.48 -26.27
C ARG A 159 -14.89 -3.45 -26.95
N THR A 160 -14.84 -3.38 -28.27
CA THR A 160 -15.99 -2.86 -29.01
C THR A 160 -17.19 -3.72 -28.63
N HIS A 161 -18.38 -3.12 -28.49
CA HIS A 161 -19.61 -3.81 -28.09
C HIS A 161 -19.95 -5.05 -28.96
N ASP A 162 -19.32 -5.16 -30.14
CA ASP A 162 -19.50 -6.23 -31.11
C ASP A 162 -18.50 -7.40 -30.99
N GLU A 163 -17.54 -7.34 -30.05
CA GLU A 163 -16.56 -8.43 -29.84
C GLU A 163 -17.08 -9.46 -28.83
N VAL A 164 -17.56 -10.59 -29.36
CA VAL A 164 -17.90 -11.78 -28.56
C VAL A 164 -16.62 -12.30 -27.90
N GLY A 165 -16.62 -12.42 -26.56
CA GLY A 165 -15.43 -12.85 -25.82
C GLY A 165 -15.02 -14.29 -26.14
N ARG A 166 -13.77 -14.67 -25.85
CA ARG A 166 -13.21 -16.03 -26.10
C ARG A 166 -14.05 -17.21 -25.57
N ALA A 167 -14.93 -16.98 -24.60
CA ALA A 167 -15.88 -17.97 -24.10
C ALA A 167 -16.99 -18.31 -25.12
N ALA A 168 -17.37 -17.36 -25.98
CA ALA A 168 -18.30 -17.57 -27.07
C ALA A 168 -17.61 -18.17 -28.32
N GLU A 169 -16.32 -17.88 -28.52
CA GLU A 169 -15.53 -18.45 -29.62
C GLU A 169 -15.22 -19.94 -29.43
N ARG A 170 -15.30 -20.44 -28.19
CA ARG A 170 -15.07 -21.84 -27.85
C ARG A 170 -16.20 -22.37 -26.96
N PRO A 171 -17.39 -22.62 -27.52
CA PRO A 171 -18.44 -23.29 -26.78
C PRO A 171 -17.95 -24.69 -26.39
N ILE A 172 -17.97 -25.00 -25.10
CA ILE A 172 -17.75 -26.37 -24.61
C ILE A 172 -18.98 -27.17 -25.05
N SER A 173 -18.77 -28.20 -25.85
CA SER A 173 -19.85 -29.10 -26.28
C SER A 173 -20.51 -29.74 -25.05
N GLU A 174 -21.85 -29.71 -24.99
CA GLU A 174 -22.64 -30.26 -23.87
C GLU A 174 -22.37 -31.75 -23.60
N THR A 175 -21.82 -32.48 -24.60
CA THR A 175 -21.38 -33.87 -24.45
C THR A 175 -20.22 -34.02 -23.47
N PHE A 176 -19.29 -33.06 -23.39
CA PHE A 176 -18.14 -33.11 -22.48
C PHE A 176 -18.55 -32.93 -21.02
N VAL A 177 -19.58 -32.12 -20.77
CA VAL A 177 -20.12 -31.88 -19.42
C VAL A 177 -20.85 -33.12 -18.88
N ARG A 178 -21.46 -33.91 -19.76
CA ARG A 178 -22.23 -35.10 -19.39
C ARG A 178 -21.35 -36.29 -19.02
N ASP A 179 -20.13 -36.37 -19.56
CA ASP A 179 -19.18 -37.47 -19.35
C ASP A 179 -18.32 -37.30 -18.08
N GLY A 180 -18.19 -36.07 -17.57
CA GLY A 180 -17.39 -35.77 -16.37
C GLY A 180 -18.14 -35.92 -15.02
N LEU A 181 -19.40 -36.36 -15.05
CA LEU A 181 -20.26 -36.50 -13.87
C LEU A 181 -20.77 -37.94 -13.64
N GLN A 182 -20.07 -38.95 -14.17
CA GLN A 182 -20.24 -40.35 -13.76
C GLN A 182 -19.07 -40.84 -12.91
#